data_AF-A0A955HHK8-F1
#
_entry.id   AF-A0A955HHK8-F1
#
_cell.length_a   1.000
_cell.length_b   1.000
_cell.length_c   1.000
_cell.angle_alpha   90.00
_cell.angle_beta   90.00
_cell.angle_gamma   90.00
#
_symmetry.space_group_name_H-M   'P 1'
#
loop_
_entity.id
_entity.type
_entity.pdbx_description
1 polymer ?
#
loop_
_entity_poly.entity_id
_entity_poly.type
_entity_poly.pdbx_seq_one_letter_code
_entity_poly.pdbx_strand_id
1 'polypeptide(L)'
;MKKYIAIVALAMFGLAACETDADTASKNIDKAAEQFEINRHIVFYNGITDDVFLEVFGYCSYENQVTEIEVICRDNGIAGGFSNHSFGLSDNVTYLIEQLEPVD
;
A
#
# COMPACT_ATOMS: atom_id res chain seq x y z
N MET A 1 -0.67 3.25 46.61
CA MET A 1 -0.33 2.38 45.46
C MET A 1 -1.56 1.97 44.64
N LYS A 2 -2.59 1.33 45.21
CA LYS A 2 -3.82 0.93 44.46
C LYS A 2 -4.55 2.07 43.71
N LYS A 3 -4.58 3.29 44.27
CA LYS A 3 -5.22 4.47 43.65
C LYS A 3 -4.52 4.96 42.38
N TYR A 4 -3.20 4.76 42.27
CA TYR A 4 -2.44 5.17 41.10
C TYR A 4 -2.59 4.18 39.93
N ILE A 5 -2.78 2.88 40.23
CA ILE A 5 -3.05 1.84 39.23
C ILE A 5 -4.39 2.09 38.52
N ALA A 6 -5.41 2.54 39.25
CA ALA A 6 -6.73 2.84 38.68
C ALA A 6 -6.69 4.05 37.72
N ILE A 7 -5.87 5.06 38.00
CA ILE A 7 -5.71 6.26 37.15
C ILE A 7 -5.00 5.91 35.84
N VAL A 8 -3.97 5.05 35.91
CA VAL A 8 -3.26 4.58 34.70
C VAL A 8 -4.17 3.71 33.83
N ALA A 9 -5.00 2.85 34.44
CA ALA A 9 -5.98 2.06 33.70
C ALA A 9 -7.02 2.94 32.99
N LEU A 10 -7.54 3.98 33.64
CA LEU A 10 -8.55 4.88 33.05
C LEU A 10 -7.97 5.73 31.90
N ALA A 11 -6.69 6.12 31.99
CA ALA A 11 -5.99 6.86 30.95
C ALA A 11 -5.78 6.02 29.67
N MET A 12 -5.63 4.70 29.79
CA MET A 12 -5.46 3.80 28.63
C MET A 12 -6.76 3.62 27.82
N PHE A 13 -7.94 3.73 28.44
CA PHE A 13 -9.22 3.63 27.74
C PHE A 13 -9.62 4.90 26.97
N GLY A 14 -9.09 6.07 27.35
CA GLY A 14 -9.40 7.33 26.66
C GLY A 14 -8.78 7.47 25.27
N LEU A 15 -7.74 6.69 24.98
CA LEU A 15 -6.99 6.75 23.70
C LEU A 15 -7.66 5.96 22.57
N ALA A 16 -8.57 5.03 22.89
CA ALA A 16 -9.28 4.20 21.90
C ALA A 16 -10.62 4.83 21.43
N ALA A 17 -11.02 5.96 22.01
CA ALA A 17 -12.36 6.53 21.81
C ALA A 17 -12.43 7.62 20.70
N CYS A 18 -11.33 7.89 20.00
CA CYS A 18 -11.24 8.95 19.00
C CYS A 18 -11.07 8.43 17.56
N GLU A 19 -11.37 7.16 17.33
CA GLU A 19 -11.26 6.55 16.00
C GLU A 19 -12.65 6.42 15.38
N THR A 20 -12.79 6.87 14.14
CA THR A 20 -14.04 6.72 13.39
C THR A 20 -14.11 5.35 12.73
N ASP A 21 -15.31 4.89 12.37
CA ASP A 21 -15.47 3.66 11.58
C ASP A 21 -14.67 3.72 10.26
N ALA A 22 -14.53 4.92 9.68
CA ALA A 22 -13.74 5.15 8.47
C ALA A 22 -12.23 4.94 8.72
N ASP A 23 -11.70 5.40 9.85
CA ASP A 23 -10.30 5.19 10.22
C ASP A 23 -10.00 3.69 10.42
N THR A 24 -10.90 2.96 11.09
CA THR A 24 -10.78 1.52 11.27
C THR A 24 -10.89 0.76 9.94
N ALA A 25 -11.80 1.17 9.06
CA ALA A 25 -11.91 0.60 7.73
C ALA A 25 -10.64 0.82 6.90
N SER A 26 -10.08 2.04 6.91
CA SER A 26 -8.83 2.35 6.22
C SER A 26 -7.69 1.45 6.69
N LYS A 27 -7.46 1.37 8.01
CA LYS A 27 -6.39 0.52 8.58
C LYS A 27 -6.53 -0.95 8.20
N ASN A 28 -7.77 -1.47 8.19
CA ASN A 28 -8.03 -2.85 7.81
C ASN A 28 -7.76 -3.10 6.33
N ILE A 29 -8.19 -2.17 5.46
CA ILE A 29 -7.93 -2.22 4.01
C ILE A 29 -6.43 -2.15 3.74
N ASP A 30 -5.73 -1.19 4.34
CA ASP A 30 -4.29 -1.00 4.17
C ASP A 30 -3.53 -2.27 4.58
N LYS A 31 -3.86 -2.81 5.76
CA LYS A 31 -3.27 -4.06 6.23
C LYS A 31 -3.52 -5.23 5.29
N ALA A 32 -4.75 -5.42 4.82
CA ALA A 32 -5.09 -6.50 3.91
C ALA A 32 -4.45 -6.33 2.52
N ALA A 33 -4.26 -5.09 2.08
CA ALA A 33 -3.54 -4.79 0.83
C ALA A 33 -2.06 -5.17 0.92
N GLU A 34 -1.39 -4.82 2.03
CA GLU A 34 0.01 -5.20 2.31
C GLU A 34 0.20 -6.70 2.53
N GLN A 35 -0.86 -7.41 2.93
CA GLN A 35 -0.87 -8.88 3.04
C GLN A 35 -1.25 -9.59 1.72
N PHE A 36 -1.39 -8.85 0.62
CA PHE A 36 -1.78 -9.39 -0.69
C PHE A 36 -3.14 -10.13 -0.66
N GLU A 37 -4.08 -9.67 0.15
CA GLU A 37 -5.43 -10.26 0.29
C GLU A 37 -6.48 -9.53 -0.56
N ILE A 38 -6.15 -8.32 -1.05
CA ILE A 38 -7.03 -7.49 -1.86
C ILE A 38 -6.54 -7.45 -3.30
N ASN A 39 -7.43 -7.76 -4.24
CA ASN A 39 -7.19 -7.57 -5.66
C ASN A 39 -7.40 -6.10 -6.03
N ARG A 40 -6.38 -5.48 -6.64
CA ARG A 40 -6.33 -4.06 -6.97
C ARG A 40 -6.12 -3.84 -8.46
N HIS A 41 -6.66 -2.73 -8.94
CA HIS A 41 -6.41 -2.17 -10.27
C HIS A 41 -5.73 -0.83 -10.06
N ILE A 42 -4.44 -0.77 -10.38
CA ILE A 42 -3.61 0.42 -10.24
C ILE A 42 -3.41 0.99 -11.63
N VAL A 43 -3.85 2.24 -11.83
CA VAL A 43 -3.83 2.92 -13.13
C VAL A 43 -2.91 4.11 -13.05
N PHE A 44 -1.87 4.10 -13.87
CA PHE A 44 -1.02 5.25 -14.09
C PHE A 44 -1.51 6.00 -15.33
N TYR A 45 -1.98 7.23 -15.11
CA TYR A 45 -2.48 8.10 -16.16
C TYR A 45 -1.77 9.45 -16.14
N ASN A 46 -1.63 10.04 -17.32
CA ASN A 46 -1.05 11.35 -17.49
C ASN A 46 -2.14 12.42 -17.26
N GLY A 47 -2.06 13.17 -16.16
CA GLY A 47 -3.03 14.25 -15.88
C GLY A 47 -2.98 15.46 -16.82
N ILE A 48 -2.05 15.50 -17.79
CA ILE A 48 -1.97 16.54 -18.83
C ILE A 48 -2.67 16.10 -20.12
N THR A 49 -2.46 14.86 -20.55
CA THR A 49 -3.02 14.34 -21.81
C THR A 49 -4.23 13.42 -21.61
N ASP A 50 -4.54 13.07 -20.36
CA ASP A 50 -5.54 12.09 -19.95
C ASP A 50 -5.28 10.66 -20.47
N ASP A 51 -4.05 10.38 -20.93
CA ASP A 51 -3.67 9.06 -21.44
C ASP A 51 -3.32 8.09 -20.31
N VAL A 52 -3.85 6.86 -20.38
CA VAL A 52 -3.41 5.73 -19.55
C VAL A 52 -2.20 5.09 -20.21
N PHE A 53 -1.10 4.96 -19.48
CA PHE A 53 0.16 4.41 -20.01
C PHE A 53 0.62 3.14 -19.31
N LEU A 54 0.12 2.84 -18.11
CA LEU A 54 0.39 1.59 -17.40
C LEU A 54 -0.81 1.22 -16.53
N GLU A 55 -1.18 -0.06 -16.59
CA GLU A 55 -2.20 -0.65 -15.74
C GLU A 55 -1.65 -1.91 -15.11
N VAL A 56 -1.77 -2.01 -13.79
CA VAL A 56 -1.35 -3.17 -13.01
C VAL A 56 -2.57 -3.77 -12.33
N PHE A 57 -2.76 -5.07 -12.50
CA PHE A 57 -3.88 -5.82 -11.93
C PHE A 57 -3.37 -6.96 -11.07
N GLY A 58 -3.94 -7.13 -9.89
CA GLY A 58 -3.66 -8.29 -9.06
C GLY A 58 -3.64 -7.99 -7.57
N TYR A 59 -3.17 -8.97 -6.81
CA TYR A 59 -2.90 -8.79 -5.39
C TYR A 59 -1.56 -8.09 -5.26
N CYS A 60 -1.59 -6.76 -5.15
CA CYS A 60 -0.40 -5.94 -5.08
C CYS A 60 -0.35 -5.15 -3.78
N SER A 61 0.86 -4.89 -3.27
CA SER A 61 1.19 -3.82 -2.35
C SER A 61 1.72 -2.61 -3.14
N TYR A 62 1.72 -1.42 -2.55
CA TYR A 62 2.39 -0.27 -3.16
C TYR A 62 3.00 0.63 -2.09
N GLU A 63 4.14 1.22 -2.40
CA GLU A 63 4.77 2.21 -1.55
C GLU A 63 5.03 3.49 -2.36
N ASN A 64 4.67 4.62 -1.77
CA ASN A 64 4.86 5.93 -2.38
C ASN A 64 6.02 6.65 -1.70
N GLN A 65 7.08 6.88 -2.45
CA GLN A 65 8.23 7.68 -2.05
C GLN A 65 8.16 9.05 -2.76
N VAL A 66 8.99 10.00 -2.31
CA VAL A 66 8.95 11.39 -2.79
C VAL A 66 9.07 11.50 -4.32
N THR A 67 9.83 10.59 -4.94
CA THR A 67 10.12 10.60 -6.38
C THR A 67 9.89 9.25 -7.05
N GLU A 68 9.33 8.27 -6.35
CA GLU A 68 9.18 6.90 -6.87
C GLU A 68 7.94 6.24 -6.28
N ILE A 69 7.22 5.51 -7.12
CA ILE A 69 6.15 4.61 -6.70
C ILE A 69 6.64 3.19 -6.99
N GLU A 70 6.68 2.36 -5.96
CA GLU A 70 6.99 0.94 -6.08
C GLU A 70 5.69 0.13 -5.93
N VAL A 71 5.47 -0.83 -6.82
CA VAL A 71 4.31 -1.72 -6.80
C VAL A 71 4.82 -3.15 -6.84
N ILE A 72 4.58 -3.90 -5.76
CA ILE A 72 4.92 -5.32 -5.69
C ILE A 72 3.63 -6.10 -5.87
N CYS A 73 3.60 -7.01 -6.82
CA CYS A 73 2.45 -7.87 -7.07
C CYS A 73 2.80 -9.32 -6.80
N ARG A 74 1.88 -10.04 -6.18
CA ARG A 74 1.95 -11.49 -6.08
C ARG A 74 1.51 -12.09 -7.40
N ASP A 75 2.39 -12.87 -8.01
CA ASP A 75 2.03 -13.63 -9.20
C ASP A 75 1.22 -14.86 -8.79
N ASN A 76 0.04 -15.01 -9.40
CA ASN A 76 -0.80 -16.19 -9.20
C ASN A 76 -0.29 -17.43 -9.99
N GLY A 77 0.80 -17.29 -10.74
CA GLY A 77 1.51 -18.34 -11.47
C GLY A 77 2.49 -19.15 -10.61
N ILE A 78 3.80 -18.93 -10.80
CA ILE A 78 4.86 -19.76 -10.21
C ILE A 78 4.86 -19.60 -8.69
N ALA A 79 4.40 -20.64 -7.97
CA ALA A 79 4.65 -20.91 -6.56
C ALA A 79 4.53 -19.72 -5.56
N GLY A 80 3.77 -18.68 -5.90
CA GLY A 80 3.62 -17.50 -5.04
C GLY A 80 4.77 -16.50 -5.10
N GLY A 81 5.55 -16.47 -6.19
CA GLY A 81 6.59 -15.46 -6.42
C GLY A 81 6.03 -14.04 -6.54
N PHE A 82 6.93 -13.07 -6.46
CA PHE A 82 6.60 -11.65 -6.51
C PHE A 82 7.22 -10.98 -7.74
N SER A 83 6.47 -10.08 -8.38
CA SER A 83 6.95 -9.16 -9.40
C SER A 83 7.00 -7.74 -8.84
N ASN A 84 8.03 -6.99 -9.20
CA ASN A 84 8.18 -5.60 -8.85
C ASN A 84 8.02 -4.70 -10.09
N HIS A 85 7.23 -3.64 -9.94
CA HIS A 85 7.04 -2.57 -10.89
C HIS A 85 7.32 -1.23 -10.20
N SER A 86 8.45 -0.60 -10.51
CA SER A 86 8.80 0.72 -9.96
C SER A 86 8.71 1.80 -11.01
N PHE A 87 8.04 2.91 -10.69
CA PHE A 87 7.91 4.07 -11.53
C PHE A 87 8.51 5.30 -10.85
N GLY A 88 9.57 5.84 -11.44
CA GLY A 88 10.29 7.00 -10.91
C GLY A 88 10.02 8.28 -11.69
N LEU A 89 10.01 9.40 -10.97
CA LEU A 89 10.00 10.76 -11.50
C LEU A 89 11.31 11.46 -11.18
N SER A 90 11.88 12.11 -12.19
CA SER A 90 12.98 13.07 -12.09
C SER A 90 12.57 14.37 -12.77
N ASP A 91 13.31 15.46 -12.53
CA ASP A 91 12.96 16.82 -12.99
C ASP A 91 12.63 16.92 -14.49
N ASN A 92 13.22 16.06 -15.32
CA ASN A 92 12.97 16.04 -16.77
C ASN A 92 12.86 14.61 -17.36
N VAL A 93 12.91 13.57 -16.54
CA VAL A 93 12.97 12.17 -17.00
C VAL A 93 12.09 11.31 -16.11
N THR A 94 11.44 10.32 -16.69
CA THR A 94 10.73 9.27 -15.96
C THR A 94 11.26 7.91 -16.38
N TYR A 95 11.17 6.91 -15.51
CA TYR A 95 11.55 5.53 -15.80
C TYR A 95 10.53 4.56 -15.23
N LEU A 96 10.44 3.40 -15.88
CA LEU A 96 9.70 2.23 -15.42
C LEU A 96 10.70 1.07 -15.29
N ILE A 97 10.75 0.45 -14.12
CA ILE A 97 11.43 -0.82 -13.89
C ILE A 97 10.33 -1.88 -13.82
N GLU A 98 10.34 -2.81 -14.76
CA GLU A 98 9.44 -3.96 -14.77
C GLU A 98 10.26 -5.23 -14.61
N GLN A 99 9.89 -6.03 -13.60
CA GLN A 99 10.46 -7.35 -13.42
C GLN A 99 9.81 -8.33 -14.41
N LEU A 100 10.61 -8.84 -15.34
CA LEU A 100 10.15 -9.73 -16.41
C LEU A 100 9.86 -11.16 -15.95
N GLU A 101 10.51 -11.60 -14.87
CA GLU A 101 10.37 -12.96 -14.33
C GLU A 101 10.20 -12.89 -12.79
N PRO A 102 9.18 -13.55 -12.20
CA PRO A 102 8.98 -13.53 -10.76
C PRO A 102 10.12 -14.24 -10.02
N VAL A 103 10.43 -13.77 -8.82
CA VAL A 103 11.42 -14.38 -7.91
C VAL A 103 10.67 -14.86 -6.66
N ASP A 104 11.10 -16.01 -6.11
CA ASP A 104 10.56 -16.64 -4.90
C ASP A 104 10.65 -15.76 -3.64
#